data_AF-A0A5Q3HHC1-F1
#
_entry.id   AF-A0A5Q3HHC1-F1
#
_cell.length_a   1.000
_cell.length_b   1.000
_cell.length_c   1.000
_cell.angle_alpha   90.00
_cell.angle_beta   90.00
_cell.angle_gamma   90.00
#
_symmetry.space_group_name_H-M   'P 1'
#
loop_
_entity.id
_entity.type
_entity.pdbx_description
1 polymer ?
#
loop_
_entity_poly.entity_id
_entity_poly.type
_entity_poly.pdbx_seq_one_letter_code
_entity_poly.pdbx_strand_id
1 'polypeptide(L)'
;MLQLNHIPRILLALTAAYFLTSLGHFSHNAEFICEYPNLPAWLTRAQVYAVWAAITSVGVVGLLLMRKKYMATGLLLMAVYAAMGFDGLGHYALAPIEFHPWIANATILSEVAAAALLLPVVLWMLASHVLHLESGTQQP
;
A
#
# COMPACT_ATOMS: atom_id res chain seq x y z
N MET A 1 -18.49 -17.97 -12.14
CA MET A 1 -19.41 -16.82 -12.01
C MET A 1 -19.03 -16.03 -10.75
N LEU A 2 -18.07 -15.10 -10.84
CA LEU A 2 -17.74 -14.19 -9.74
C LEU A 2 -18.23 -12.79 -10.15
N GLN A 3 -19.48 -12.48 -9.83
CA GLN A 3 -19.91 -11.09 -9.94
C GLN A 3 -19.19 -10.29 -8.85
N LEU A 4 -18.17 -9.51 -9.26
CA LEU A 4 -17.46 -8.54 -8.42
C LEU A 4 -18.35 -7.32 -8.09
N ASN A 5 -19.61 -7.55 -7.71
CA ASN A 5 -20.54 -6.49 -7.29
C ASN A 5 -20.22 -5.99 -5.87
N HIS A 6 -19.32 -6.68 -5.17
CA HIS A 6 -18.94 -6.40 -3.79
C HIS A 6 -17.42 -6.50 -3.64
N ILE A 7 -16.84 -5.62 -2.83
CA ILE A 7 -15.42 -5.68 -2.49
C ILE A 7 -15.19 -6.96 -1.65
N PRO A 8 -14.29 -7.87 -2.06
CA PRO A 8 -14.03 -9.10 -1.32
C PRO A 8 -13.53 -8.82 0.09
N ARG A 9 -13.97 -9.63 1.06
CA ARG A 9 -13.52 -9.52 2.46
C ARG A 9 -11.99 -9.65 2.59
N ILE A 10 -11.38 -10.52 1.78
CA ILE A 10 -9.92 -10.69 1.76
C ILE A 10 -9.20 -9.42 1.33
N LEU A 11 -9.72 -8.70 0.32
CA LEU A 11 -9.16 -7.43 -0.11
C LEU A 11 -9.25 -6.38 1.00
N LEU A 12 -10.40 -6.28 1.67
CA LEU A 12 -10.58 -5.37 2.81
C LEU A 12 -9.65 -5.71 3.97
N ALA A 13 -9.51 -6.99 4.31
CA ALA A 13 -8.64 -7.44 5.40
C ALA A 13 -7.16 -7.13 5.10
N LEU A 14 -6.69 -7.43 3.89
CA LEU A 14 -5.32 -7.12 3.47
C LEU A 14 -5.06 -5.61 3.37
N THR A 15 -6.05 -4.86 2.90
CA THR A 15 -5.97 -3.38 2.89
C THR A 15 -5.88 -2.82 4.29
N ALA A 16 -6.68 -3.33 5.24
CA ALA A 16 -6.61 -2.92 6.63
C ALA A 16 -5.28 -3.31 7.28
N ALA A 17 -4.76 -4.51 6.99
CA ALA A 17 -3.44 -4.93 7.47
C ALA A 17 -2.34 -4.00 6.95
N TYR A 18 -2.33 -3.70 5.64
CA TYR A 18 -1.36 -2.78 5.05
C TYR A 18 -1.50 -1.35 5.58
N PHE A 19 -2.73 -0.85 5.77
CA PHE A 19 -2.96 0.44 6.42
C PHE A 19 -2.36 0.50 7.84
N LEU A 20 -2.58 -0.55 8.66
CA LEU A 20 -2.09 -0.58 10.03
C LEU A 20 -0.56 -0.70 10.10
N THR A 21 0.05 -1.54 9.25
CA THR A 21 1.51 -1.69 9.22
C THR A 21 2.20 -0.46 8.65
N SER A 22 1.66 0.17 7.59
CA SER A 22 2.17 1.44 7.07
C SER A 22 2.03 2.57 8.09
N LEU A 23 0.89 2.67 8.80
CA LEU A 23 0.74 3.63 9.88
C LEU A 23 1.79 3.41 10.99
N GLY A 24 2.05 2.15 11.34
CA GLY A 24 3.09 1.79 12.30
C GLY A 24 4.49 2.23 11.84
N HIS A 25 4.86 1.93 10.60
CA HIS A 25 6.14 2.32 10.02
C HIS A 25 6.30 3.84 9.93
N PHE A 26 5.34 4.55 9.35
CA PHE A 26 5.41 6.01 9.25
C PHE A 26 5.36 6.70 10.61
N SER A 27 4.64 6.15 11.59
CA SER A 27 4.67 6.67 12.97
C SER A 27 6.05 6.48 13.59
N HIS A 28 6.67 5.31 13.42
CA HIS A 28 8.04 5.11 13.88
C HIS A 28 9.00 6.11 13.22
N ASN A 29 8.94 6.26 11.91
CA ASN A 29 9.77 7.23 11.18
C ASN A 29 9.57 8.67 11.66
N ALA A 30 8.32 9.05 11.98
CA ALA A 30 7.98 10.40 12.39
C ALA A 30 8.42 10.70 13.84
N GLU A 31 8.20 9.77 14.77
CA GLU A 31 8.51 9.96 16.19
C GLU A 31 10.00 9.80 16.50
N PHE A 32 10.70 8.93 15.76
CA PHE A 32 12.11 8.63 15.95
C PHE A 32 12.99 9.26 14.86
N ILE A 33 12.49 10.29 14.16
CA ILE A 33 13.17 10.91 13.02
C ILE A 33 14.60 11.38 13.34
N CYS A 34 14.87 11.82 14.57
CA CYS A 34 16.18 12.29 15.02
C CYS A 34 17.20 11.16 15.22
N GLU A 35 16.75 9.91 15.26
CA GLU A 35 17.60 8.73 15.47
C GLU A 35 18.08 8.12 14.14
N TYR A 36 17.50 8.54 13.01
CA TYR A 36 17.87 8.00 11.71
C TYR A 36 19.17 8.62 11.18
N PRO A 37 20.15 7.80 10.78
CA PRO A 37 21.39 8.31 10.20
C PRO A 37 21.13 8.91 8.82
N ASN A 38 21.89 9.95 8.46
CA ASN A 38 21.94 10.52 7.11
C ASN A 38 20.61 11.08 6.56
N LEU A 39 19.65 11.44 7.42
CA LEU A 39 18.44 12.13 6.96
C LEU A 39 18.74 13.59 6.58
N PRO A 40 18.05 14.12 5.55
CA PRO A 40 18.13 15.54 5.24
C PRO A 40 17.61 16.39 6.41
N ALA A 41 18.37 17.42 6.80
CA ALA A 41 18.03 18.30 7.94
C ALA A 41 16.70 19.06 7.78
N TRP A 42 16.14 19.12 6.57
CA TRP A 42 14.86 19.76 6.29
C TRP A 42 13.66 18.83 6.54
N LEU A 43 13.86 17.53 6.75
CA LEU A 43 12.78 16.57 6.96
C LEU A 43 12.24 16.67 8.39
N THR A 44 10.93 16.83 8.50
CA THR A 44 10.22 16.99 9.78
C THR A 44 9.21 15.88 10.00
N ARG A 45 8.89 15.61 11.28
CA ARG A 45 7.79 14.73 11.70
C ARG A 45 6.48 15.00 10.93
N ALA A 46 6.13 16.27 10.78
CA ALA A 46 4.90 16.67 10.08
C ALA A 46 4.92 16.29 8.59
N GLN A 47 6.07 16.42 7.93
CA GLN A 47 6.22 16.00 6.54
C GLN A 47 6.11 14.48 6.39
N VAL A 48 6.66 13.69 7.32
CA VAL A 48 6.53 12.23 7.31
C VAL A 48 5.05 11.82 7.37
N TYR A 49 4.27 12.41 8.29
CA TYR A 49 2.83 12.17 8.36
C TYR A 49 2.07 12.69 7.13
N ALA A 50 2.48 13.82 6.55
CA ALA A 50 1.87 14.34 5.34
C ALA A 50 2.09 13.40 4.14
N VAL A 51 3.28 12.82 4.01
CA VAL A 51 3.59 11.80 3.00
C VAL A 51 2.74 10.55 3.22
N TRP A 52 2.66 10.04 4.46
CA TRP A 52 1.78 8.91 4.80
C TRP A 52 0.32 9.17 4.41
N ALA A 53 -0.19 10.36 4.74
CA ALA A 53 -1.56 10.75 4.41
C ALA A 53 -1.78 10.80 2.89
N ALA A 54 -0.82 11.34 2.13
CA ALA A 54 -0.87 11.37 0.68
C ALA A 54 -0.90 9.95 0.08
N ILE A 55 -0.02 9.05 0.52
CA ILE A 55 0.01 7.65 0.09
C ILE A 55 -1.30 6.95 0.44
N THR A 56 -1.76 7.07 1.69
CA THR A 56 -3.01 6.47 2.17
C THR A 56 -4.22 6.96 1.39
N SER A 57 -4.23 8.23 0.97
CA SER A 57 -5.32 8.78 0.17
C SER A 57 -5.50 8.05 -1.17
N VAL A 58 -4.42 7.53 -1.77
CA VAL A 58 -4.49 6.71 -3.00
C VAL A 58 -5.34 5.46 -2.77
N GLY A 59 -5.08 4.74 -1.68
CA GLY A 59 -5.87 3.56 -1.28
C GLY A 59 -7.32 3.90 -0.96
N VAL A 60 -7.57 4.99 -0.22
CA VAL A 60 -8.93 5.47 0.08
C VAL A 60 -9.70 5.79 -1.20
N VAL A 61 -9.11 6.53 -2.13
CA VAL A 61 -9.72 6.85 -3.43
C VAL A 61 -9.97 5.57 -4.23
N GLY A 62 -9.03 4.61 -4.24
CA GLY A 62 -9.21 3.30 -4.86
C GLY A 62 -10.45 2.55 -4.33
N LEU A 63 -10.60 2.47 -3.00
CA LEU A 63 -11.78 1.88 -2.37
C LEU A 63 -13.08 2.63 -2.73
N LEU A 64 -13.06 3.97 -2.73
CA LEU A 64 -14.22 4.78 -3.09
C LEU A 64 -14.66 4.57 -4.53
N LEU A 65 -13.71 4.51 -5.47
CA LEU A 65 -13.99 4.23 -6.89
C LEU A 65 -14.62 2.85 -7.08
N MET A 66 -14.11 1.82 -6.40
CA MET A 66 -14.72 0.48 -6.43
C MET A 66 -16.17 0.51 -5.89
N ARG A 67 -16.44 1.25 -4.81
CA ARG A 67 -17.81 1.43 -4.29
C ARG A 67 -18.73 2.18 -5.26
N LYS A 68 -18.18 3.06 -6.09
CA LYS A 68 -18.88 3.79 -7.15
C LYS A 68 -18.96 3.02 -8.49
N LYS A 69 -18.60 1.73 -8.49
CA LYS A 69 -18.57 0.83 -9.66
C LYS A 69 -17.50 1.12 -10.72
N TYR A 70 -16.55 2.01 -10.44
CA TYR A 70 -15.35 2.19 -11.27
C TYR A 70 -14.28 1.15 -10.88
N MET A 71 -14.57 -0.13 -11.13
CA MET A 71 -13.81 -1.26 -10.58
C MET A 71 -12.37 -1.31 -11.11
N ALA A 72 -12.15 -1.20 -12.43
CA ALA A 72 -10.81 -1.22 -13.02
C ALA A 72 -9.90 -0.11 -12.45
N THR A 73 -10.38 1.13 -12.46
CA THR A 73 -9.62 2.28 -11.94
C THR A 73 -9.38 2.17 -10.43
N GLY A 74 -10.39 1.71 -9.67
CA GLY A 74 -10.24 1.49 -8.24
C GLY A 74 -9.20 0.43 -7.90
N LEU A 75 -9.20 -0.70 -8.62
CA LEU A 75 -8.20 -1.76 -8.47
C LEU A 75 -6.80 -1.31 -8.90
N LEU A 76 -6.69 -0.51 -9.96
CA LEU A 76 -5.41 0.08 -10.38
C LEU A 76 -4.83 0.97 -9.27
N LEU A 77 -5.63 1.86 -8.68
CA LEU A 77 -5.17 2.69 -7.56
C LEU A 77 -4.80 1.85 -6.33
N MET A 78 -5.53 0.77 -6.05
CA MET A 78 -5.16 -0.17 -4.98
C MET A 78 -3.84 -0.88 -5.25
N ALA A 79 -3.55 -1.22 -6.51
CA ALA A 79 -2.26 -1.79 -6.91
C ALA A 79 -1.12 -0.78 -6.75
N VAL A 80 -1.34 0.48 -7.14
CA VAL A 80 -0.37 1.57 -6.90
C VAL A 80 -0.14 1.77 -5.40
N TYR A 81 -1.21 1.85 -4.61
CA TYR A 81 -1.12 1.96 -3.16
C TYR A 81 -0.33 0.81 -2.53
N ALA A 82 -0.61 -0.43 -2.91
CA ALA A 82 0.14 -1.59 -2.42
C ALA A 82 1.61 -1.57 -2.86
N ALA A 83 1.90 -1.15 -4.10
CA ALA A 83 3.27 -1.05 -4.62
C ALA A 83 4.11 0.00 -3.86
N MET A 84 3.50 1.09 -3.40
CA MET A 84 4.19 2.11 -2.58
C MET A 84 4.73 1.53 -1.27
N GLY A 85 4.15 0.46 -0.72
CA GLY A 85 4.63 -0.18 0.52
C GLY A 85 5.98 -0.87 0.40
N PHE A 86 6.52 -1.04 -0.82
CA PHE A 86 7.87 -1.53 -1.02
C PHE A 86 8.93 -0.44 -0.89
N ASP A 87 8.55 0.84 -0.87
CA ASP A 87 9.47 1.97 -0.69
C ASP A 87 10.21 1.91 0.66
N GLY A 88 9.61 1.26 1.67
CA GLY A 88 10.26 0.99 2.95
C GLY A 88 11.57 0.20 2.83
N LEU A 89 11.78 -0.58 1.76
CA LEU A 89 13.07 -1.24 1.50
C LEU A 89 14.20 -0.24 1.21
N GLY A 90 13.87 0.99 0.80
CA GLY A 90 14.83 2.07 0.60
C GLY A 90 15.62 2.43 1.87
N HIS A 91 15.07 2.15 3.06
CA HIS A 91 15.82 2.29 4.32
C HIS A 91 17.10 1.45 4.34
N TYR A 92 17.07 0.25 3.76
CA TYR A 92 18.22 -0.64 3.71
C TYR A 92 19.26 -0.26 2.64
N ALA A 93 18.90 0.63 1.71
CA ALA A 93 19.85 1.26 0.81
C ALA A 93 20.59 2.44 1.49
N LEU A 94 19.97 3.09 2.48
CA LEU A 94 20.58 4.19 3.25
C LEU A 94 21.50 3.71 4.36
N ALA A 95 21.14 2.62 5.03
CA ALA A 95 21.98 1.96 6.01
C ALA A 95 21.65 0.46 6.10
N PRO A 96 22.64 -0.43 6.30
CA PRO A 96 22.38 -1.84 6.53
C PRO A 96 21.39 -2.11 7.67
N ILE A 97 20.73 -3.27 7.62
CA ILE A 97 19.67 -3.65 8.56
C ILE A 97 20.14 -3.66 10.02
N GLU A 98 21.41 -4.01 10.26
CA GLU A 98 22.06 -4.03 11.57
C GLU A 98 22.24 -2.65 12.21
N PHE A 99 22.16 -1.56 11.42
CA PHE A 99 22.25 -0.18 11.93
C PHE A 99 20.88 0.42 12.26
N HIS A 100 19.79 -0.32 12.02
CA HIS A 100 18.44 0.09 12.38
C HIS A 100 18.05 -0.56 13.72
N PRO A 101 17.35 0.17 14.61
CA PRO A 101 16.73 -0.43 15.78
C PRO A 101 15.83 -1.61 15.38
N TRP A 102 15.76 -2.65 16.20
CA TRP A 102 14.95 -3.85 15.90
C TRP A 102 13.48 -3.51 15.62
N ILE A 103 12.95 -2.48 16.30
CA ILE A 103 11.57 -2.01 16.13
C ILE A 103 11.38 -1.31 14.77
N ALA A 104 12.39 -0.57 14.28
CA ALA A 104 12.38 0.03 12.96
C ALA A 104 12.30 -1.07 11.89
N ASN A 105 13.19 -2.06 11.98
CA ASN A 105 13.19 -3.23 11.09
C ASN A 105 11.86 -3.97 11.11
N ALA A 106 11.28 -4.18 12.30
CA ALA A 106 10.00 -4.85 12.44
C ALA A 106 8.87 -4.09 11.73
N THR A 107 8.80 -2.76 11.87
CA THR A 107 7.77 -1.96 11.21
C THR A 107 7.96 -1.88 9.69
N ILE A 108 9.19 -1.68 9.21
CA ILE A 108 9.55 -1.70 7.78
C ILE A 108 9.15 -3.04 7.15
N LEU A 109 9.61 -4.15 7.72
CA LEU A 109 9.35 -5.48 7.15
C LEU A 109 7.86 -5.87 7.25
N SER A 110 7.15 -5.41 8.28
CA SER A 110 5.70 -5.64 8.39
C SER A 110 4.91 -4.88 7.32
N GLU A 111 5.30 -3.65 7.00
CA GLU A 111 4.72 -2.90 5.88
C GLU A 111 4.95 -3.62 4.55
N VAL A 112 6.21 -3.98 4.26
CA VAL A 112 6.59 -4.68 3.04
C VAL A 112 5.87 -6.03 2.92
N ALA A 113 5.76 -6.79 4.01
CA ALA A 113 5.04 -8.07 4.01
C ALA A 113 3.55 -7.88 3.72
N ALA A 114 2.90 -6.89 4.33
CA ALA A 114 1.49 -6.59 4.07
C ALA A 114 1.26 -6.13 2.61
N ALA A 115 2.15 -5.30 2.07
CA ALA A 115 2.15 -4.89 0.67
C ALA A 115 2.33 -6.09 -0.28
N ALA A 116 3.26 -6.99 0.03
CA ALA A 116 3.52 -8.21 -0.75
C ALA A 116 2.35 -9.20 -0.74
N LEU A 117 1.50 -9.18 0.29
CA LEU A 117 0.26 -9.96 0.33
C LEU A 117 -0.88 -9.26 -0.43
N LEU A 118 -1.00 -7.94 -0.30
CA LEU A 118 -2.07 -7.15 -0.92
C LEU A 118 -1.92 -7.05 -2.45
N LEU A 119 -0.70 -6.74 -2.92
CA LEU A 119 -0.40 -6.49 -4.33
C LEU A 119 -0.83 -7.62 -5.28
N PRO A 120 -0.47 -8.91 -5.06
CA PRO A 120 -0.87 -9.99 -5.96
C PRO A 120 -2.39 -10.17 -5.99
N VAL A 121 -3.09 -9.97 -4.87
CA VAL A 121 -4.56 -10.08 -4.82
C VAL A 121 -5.22 -9.00 -5.66
N VAL A 122 -4.77 -7.74 -5.55
CA VAL A 122 -5.35 -6.63 -6.34
C VAL A 122 -5.02 -6.76 -7.82
N LEU A 123 -3.81 -7.20 -8.18
CA LEU A 123 -3.42 -7.44 -9.57
C LEU A 123 -4.23 -8.59 -10.18
N TRP A 124 -4.40 -9.70 -9.46
CA TRP A 124 -5.24 -10.82 -9.90
C TRP A 124 -6.68 -10.37 -10.17
N MET A 125 -7.25 -9.59 -9.24
CA MET A 125 -8.59 -9.05 -9.39
C MET A 125 -8.70 -8.09 -10.58
N LEU A 126 -7.72 -7.22 -10.79
CA LEU A 126 -7.67 -6.30 -11.92
C LEU A 126 -7.62 -7.05 -13.24
N ALA A 127 -6.70 -8.00 -13.38
CA ALA A 127 -6.56 -8.82 -14.58
C ALA A 127 -7.84 -9.61 -14.87
N SER A 128 -8.41 -10.25 -13.85
CA SER A 128 -9.68 -10.98 -13.98
C SER A 128 -10.83 -10.08 -14.44
N HIS A 129 -10.90 -8.86 -13.92
CA HIS A 129 -11.93 -7.90 -14.30
C HIS A 129 -11.80 -7.44 -15.75
N VAL A 130 -10.58 -7.11 -16.20
CA VAL A 130 -10.31 -6.66 -17.57
C VAL A 130 -10.58 -7.78 -18.59
N LEU A 131 -10.07 -8.99 -18.34
CA LEU A 131 -10.27 -10.14 -19.24
C LEU A 131 -11.76 -10.50 -19.39
N HIS A 132 -12.56 -10.35 -18.33
CA HIS A 132 -14.00 -10.56 -18.41
C HIS A 132 -14.72 -9.52 -19.27
N LEU A 133 -14.30 -8.25 -19.21
CA LEU A 133 -14.88 -7.20 -20.06
C LEU A 133 -14.65 -7.50 -21.54
N GLU A 134 -13.44 -7.93 -21.90
CA GLU A 134 -13.10 -8.32 -23.28
C GLU A 134 -13.95 -9.51 -23.76
N SER A 135 -14.12 -10.54 -22.93
CA SER A 135 -14.94 -11.71 -23.30
C SER A 135 -16.43 -11.38 -23.49
N GLY A 136 -16.96 -10.40 -22.73
CA GLY A 136 -18.38 -10.00 -22.82
C GLY A 136 -18.68 -9.12 -24.03
N THR A 137 -17.70 -8.35 -24.51
CA THR A 137 -17.84 -7.53 -25.73
C THR A 137 -17.75 -8.33 -27.03
N GLN A 138 -17.32 -9.59 -26.97
CA GLN A 138 -17.17 -10.46 -28.15
C GLN A 138 -18.35 -11.40 -28.42
N GLN A 139 -19.44 -11.35 -27.63
CA GLN A 139 -20.66 -12.10 -27.95
C GLN A 139 -21.59 -11.26 -28.86
N PRO A 140 -21.92 -11.73 -30.07
CA PRO A 140 -22.81 -11.04 -31.00
C PRO A 140 -24.28 -11.05 -30.56
#